data_AF-A0A962S260-F1
#
_entry.id   AF-A0A962S260-F1
#
_cell.length_a   1.000
_cell.length_b   1.000
_cell.length_c   1.000
_cell.angle_alpha   90.00
_cell.angle_beta   90.00
_cell.angle_gamma   90.00
#
_symmetry.space_group_name_H-M   'P 1'
#
loop_
_entity.id
_entity.type
_entity.pdbx_description
1 polymer ?
#
loop_
_entity_poly.entity_id
_entity_poly.type
_entity_poly.pdbx_seq_one_letter_code
_entity_poly.pdbx_strand_id
1 'polypeptide(L)'
;MSRIPNLSACFHAHLEVRKAVSDELKNNAYQVRYNVYCLERGYEDQTKFPDRMEKDEFDSESVHAVVRHRDSKKPVGVVRLVLPNRTDPDRRFPIESHFGQHFNKSALKQFKFSRNDIAEVSRFAVSKRALVQLQKQLAGQSHRGDPVSRERDPRLLLPHISLGLIAMLFAISAEHGIAYWYAAMEPSLSRLLTRLGIEFTPIGPIMNYHGKRQPMIARVDALLDTIQHNRKDFFRLIMDVGGSPVFRHRLTQEMLNAVLNKANVR
;
A
#
# COMPACT_ATOMS: atom_id res chain seq x y z
N MET A 1 17.95 -22.00 -19.36
CA MET A 1 17.46 -21.61 -18.02
C MET A 1 16.52 -20.42 -18.16
N SER A 2 15.20 -20.63 -18.11
CA SER A 2 14.22 -19.54 -18.24
C SER A 2 14.37 -18.57 -17.08
N ARG A 3 14.85 -17.35 -17.34
CA ARG A 3 14.90 -16.28 -16.33
C ARG A 3 13.48 -16.01 -15.84
N ILE A 4 13.21 -16.30 -14.57
CA ILE A 4 11.99 -15.83 -13.91
C ILE A 4 11.95 -14.30 -14.11
N PRO A 5 10.87 -13.72 -14.65
CA PRO A 5 10.77 -12.28 -14.84
C PRO A 5 11.07 -11.55 -13.53
N ASN A 6 11.89 -10.50 -13.60
CA ASN A 6 12.13 -9.62 -12.46
C ASN A 6 10.78 -9.12 -11.89
N LEU A 7 10.61 -9.14 -10.55
CA LEU A 7 9.40 -8.69 -9.85
C LEU A 7 8.84 -7.37 -10.40
N SER A 8 9.70 -6.38 -10.65
CA SER A 8 9.33 -5.09 -11.21
C SER A 8 8.77 -5.21 -12.63
N ALA A 9 9.41 -6.03 -13.48
CA ALA A 9 8.93 -6.27 -14.84
C ALA A 9 7.55 -6.94 -14.84
N CYS A 10 7.34 -7.95 -13.99
CA CYS A 10 6.03 -8.60 -13.83
C CYS A 10 4.96 -7.60 -13.34
N PHE A 11 5.29 -6.78 -12.34
CA PHE A 11 4.39 -5.74 -11.85
C PHE A 11 4.01 -4.77 -12.97
N HIS A 12 4.98 -4.22 -13.70
CA HIS A 12 4.71 -3.24 -14.75
C HIS A 12 4.09 -3.84 -16.01
N ALA A 13 4.17 -5.15 -16.24
CA ALA A 13 3.46 -5.81 -17.34
C ALA A 13 1.93 -5.80 -17.11
N HIS A 14 1.47 -6.00 -15.87
CA HIS A 14 0.04 -6.22 -15.59
C HIS A 14 -0.62 -5.13 -14.75
N LEU A 15 0.17 -4.34 -14.03
CA LEU A 15 -0.31 -3.40 -13.02
C LEU A 15 0.30 -2.01 -13.23
N GLU A 16 -0.42 -1.03 -12.71
CA GLU A 16 0.12 0.29 -12.42
C GLU A 16 -0.34 0.75 -11.04
N VAL A 17 0.51 1.50 -10.35
CA VAL A 17 0.17 2.17 -9.09
C VAL A 17 0.26 3.66 -9.28
N ARG A 18 -0.72 4.40 -8.73
CA ARG A 18 -0.82 5.85 -8.84
C ARG A 18 -1.22 6.45 -7.51
N LYS A 19 -0.64 7.61 -7.17
CA LYS A 19 -1.16 8.50 -6.13
C LYS A 19 -2.52 9.07 -6.58
N ALA A 20 -3.51 9.08 -5.71
CA ALA A 20 -4.86 9.50 -6.02
C ALA A 20 -5.01 11.03 -5.97
N VAL A 21 -4.45 11.71 -6.97
CA VAL A 21 -4.46 13.18 -7.06
C VAL A 21 -5.70 13.71 -7.79
N SER A 22 -6.17 13.01 -8.83
CA SER A 22 -7.37 13.37 -9.58
C SER A 22 -8.63 12.80 -8.92
N ASP A 23 -9.78 13.43 -9.18
CA ASP A 23 -11.07 12.94 -8.67
C ASP A 23 -11.37 11.51 -9.15
N GLU A 24 -10.99 11.16 -10.37
CA GLU A 24 -11.10 9.80 -10.88
C GLU A 24 -10.31 8.79 -10.04
N LEU A 25 -9.06 9.12 -9.67
CA LEU A 25 -8.23 8.23 -8.86
C LEU A 25 -8.71 8.18 -7.40
N LYS A 26 -9.20 9.30 -6.86
CA LYS A 26 -9.81 9.35 -5.52
C LYS A 26 -11.08 8.49 -5.48
N ASN A 27 -11.96 8.62 -6.48
CA ASN A 27 -13.16 7.80 -6.60
C ASN A 27 -12.81 6.31 -6.71
N ASN A 28 -11.75 5.96 -7.44
CA ASN A 28 -11.26 4.58 -7.47
C ASN A 28 -10.79 4.09 -6.08
N ALA A 29 -10.11 4.94 -5.31
CA ALA A 29 -9.71 4.60 -3.94
C ALA A 29 -10.93 4.32 -3.06
N TYR A 30 -11.92 5.21 -3.05
CA TYR A 30 -13.13 5.07 -2.25
C TYR A 30 -14.00 3.88 -2.68
N GLN A 31 -14.04 3.58 -3.97
CA GLN A 31 -14.78 2.43 -4.49
C GLN A 31 -14.12 1.09 -4.10
N VAL A 32 -12.79 0.99 -4.18
CA VAL A 32 -12.08 -0.21 -3.71
C VAL A 32 -12.29 -0.40 -2.20
N ARG A 33 -12.23 0.69 -1.43
CA ARG A 33 -12.52 0.67 0.00
C ARG A 33 -13.94 0.19 0.28
N TYR A 34 -14.96 0.73 -0.39
CA TYR A 34 -16.35 0.29 -0.25
C TYR A 34 -16.50 -1.21 -0.56
N ASN A 35 -15.91 -1.68 -1.66
CA ASN A 35 -15.94 -3.11 -2.00
C ASN A 35 -15.36 -3.97 -0.88
N VAL A 36 -14.25 -3.56 -0.26
CA VAL A 36 -13.60 -4.36 0.77
C VAL A 36 -14.26 -4.20 2.14
N TYR A 37 -14.36 -2.98 2.65
CA TYR A 37 -14.79 -2.69 4.02
C TYR A 37 -16.29 -2.85 4.22
N CYS A 38 -17.12 -2.52 3.23
CA CYS A 38 -18.57 -2.70 3.32
C CYS A 38 -18.98 -4.09 2.80
N LEU A 39 -18.65 -4.42 1.55
CA LEU A 39 -19.22 -5.61 0.90
C LEU A 39 -18.50 -6.93 1.23
N GLU A 40 -17.18 -6.96 1.17
CA GLU A 40 -16.41 -8.20 1.35
C GLU A 40 -16.21 -8.56 2.83
N ARG A 41 -16.10 -7.56 3.71
CA ARG A 41 -15.76 -7.75 5.12
C ARG A 41 -16.89 -7.39 6.09
N GLY A 42 -17.85 -6.55 5.68
CA GLY A 42 -18.93 -6.08 6.57
C GLY A 42 -18.42 -5.32 7.80
N TYR A 43 -17.25 -4.67 7.70
CA TYR A 43 -16.70 -3.84 8.77
C TYR A 43 -17.45 -2.51 8.89
N GLU A 44 -17.86 -1.95 7.77
CA GLU A 44 -18.58 -0.68 7.70
C GLU A 44 -20.00 -0.90 7.17
N ASP A 45 -20.95 -0.13 7.72
CA ASP A 45 -22.35 -0.17 7.29
C ASP A 45 -22.51 0.47 5.90
N GLN A 46 -22.91 -0.35 4.93
CA GLN A 46 -23.12 0.08 3.55
C GLN A 46 -24.19 1.18 3.39
N THR A 47 -25.14 1.29 4.32
CA THR A 47 -26.21 2.31 4.26
C THR A 47 -25.68 3.72 4.46
N LYS A 48 -24.50 3.86 5.07
CA LYS A 48 -23.79 5.13 5.24
C LYS A 48 -23.16 5.65 3.93
N PHE A 49 -23.07 4.81 2.90
CA PHE A 49 -22.39 5.10 1.64
C PHE A 49 -23.32 4.85 0.44
N PRO A 50 -24.39 5.64 0.26
CA PRO A 50 -25.36 5.44 -0.82
C PRO A 50 -24.74 5.60 -2.22
N ASP A 51 -23.66 6.40 -2.32
CA ASP A 51 -22.86 6.60 -3.53
C ASP A 51 -21.85 5.45 -3.79
N ARG A 52 -21.80 4.45 -2.90
CA ARG A 52 -20.88 3.31 -2.94
C ARG A 52 -19.41 3.72 -2.84
N MET A 53 -19.13 4.78 -2.10
CA MET A 53 -17.78 5.29 -1.84
C MET A 53 -17.51 5.33 -0.32
N GLU A 54 -16.63 4.48 0.20
CA GLU A 54 -16.29 4.51 1.63
C GLU A 54 -15.31 5.66 1.91
N LYS A 55 -15.73 6.58 2.78
CA LYS A 55 -14.99 7.76 3.22
C LYS A 55 -15.15 7.94 4.73
N ASP A 56 -14.12 8.48 5.38
CA ASP A 56 -14.18 8.89 6.78
C ASP A 56 -13.57 10.29 6.98
N GLU A 57 -13.59 10.79 8.22
CA GLU A 57 -13.09 12.12 8.56
C GLU A 57 -11.60 12.35 8.29
N PHE A 58 -10.79 11.28 8.23
CA PHE A 58 -9.34 11.35 8.04
C PHE A 58 -8.95 11.48 6.56
N ASP A 59 -9.90 11.31 5.64
CA ASP A 59 -9.61 11.36 4.20
C ASP A 59 -9.19 12.74 3.69
N SER A 60 -9.57 13.81 4.40
CA SER A 60 -9.16 15.18 4.08
C SER A 60 -7.66 15.43 4.31
N GLU A 61 -7.06 14.69 5.24
CA GLU A 61 -5.66 14.81 5.67
C GLU A 61 -4.81 13.66 5.11
N SER A 62 -5.32 12.96 4.08
CA SER A 62 -4.73 11.72 3.60
C SER A 62 -4.27 11.79 2.15
N VAL A 63 -3.25 10.98 1.86
CA VAL A 63 -2.87 10.63 0.49
C VAL A 63 -3.19 9.16 0.27
N HIS A 64 -3.95 8.88 -0.79
CA HIS A 64 -4.27 7.52 -1.19
C HIS A 64 -3.40 7.08 -2.36
N ALA A 65 -3.08 5.80 -2.40
CA ALA A 65 -2.50 5.15 -3.55
C ALA A 65 -3.43 4.04 -4.03
N VAL A 66 -3.58 3.93 -5.34
CA VAL A 66 -4.44 2.93 -5.98
C VAL A 66 -3.61 2.11 -6.94
N VAL A 67 -3.76 0.79 -6.87
CA VAL A 67 -3.29 -0.13 -7.90
C VAL A 67 -4.44 -0.45 -8.85
N ARG A 68 -4.18 -0.30 -10.15
CA ARG A 68 -5.08 -0.64 -11.24
C ARG A 68 -4.47 -1.76 -12.08
N HIS A 69 -5.32 -2.62 -12.63
CA HIS A 69 -4.91 -3.47 -13.74
C HIS A 69 -4.61 -2.59 -14.96
N ARG A 70 -3.49 -2.85 -15.63
CA ARG A 70 -2.90 -1.93 -16.63
C ARG A 70 -3.80 -1.72 -17.84
N ASP A 71 -4.34 -2.80 -18.40
CA ASP A 71 -5.07 -2.73 -19.67
C ASP A 71 -6.52 -2.28 -19.46
N SER A 72 -7.20 -2.90 -18.50
CA SER A 72 -8.61 -2.61 -18.21
C SER A 72 -8.83 -1.37 -17.35
N LYS A 73 -7.77 -0.78 -16.80
CA LYS A 73 -7.79 0.34 -15.84
C LYS A 73 -8.59 0.10 -14.56
N LYS A 74 -9.03 -1.14 -14.34
CA LYS A 74 -9.87 -1.50 -13.21
C LYS A 74 -9.09 -1.36 -11.90
N PRO A 75 -9.57 -0.59 -10.91
CA PRO A 75 -8.92 -0.49 -9.62
C PRO A 75 -9.10 -1.80 -8.85
N VAL A 76 -8.01 -2.32 -8.30
CA VAL A 76 -7.97 -3.63 -7.62
C VAL A 76 -7.44 -3.53 -6.20
N GLY A 77 -6.64 -2.52 -5.88
CA GLY A 77 -6.09 -2.33 -4.54
C GLY A 77 -5.95 -0.86 -4.17
N VAL A 78 -5.92 -0.59 -2.87
CA VAL A 78 -5.82 0.74 -2.28
C VAL A 78 -5.04 0.71 -0.98
N VAL A 79 -4.33 1.80 -0.69
CA VAL A 79 -3.79 2.10 0.63
C VAL A 79 -3.91 3.60 0.90
N ARG A 80 -4.08 3.96 2.16
CA ARG A 80 -4.13 5.35 2.63
C ARG A 80 -2.96 5.62 3.56
N LEU A 81 -2.32 6.76 3.37
CA LEU A 81 -1.39 7.36 4.33
C LEU A 81 -2.05 8.61 4.91
N VAL A 82 -2.45 8.56 6.18
CA VAL A 82 -2.97 9.71 6.92
C VAL A 82 -1.77 10.55 7.35
N LEU A 83 -1.66 11.76 6.81
CA LEU A 83 -0.56 12.66 7.10
C LEU A 83 -0.75 13.35 8.46
N PRO A 84 0.33 13.80 9.11
CA PRO A 84 0.20 14.60 10.31
C PRO A 84 -0.42 15.96 9.99
N ASN A 85 -1.35 16.40 10.82
CA ASN A 85 -1.81 17.78 10.77
C ASN A 85 -0.74 18.68 11.39
N ARG A 86 -0.06 19.46 10.53
CA ARG A 86 1.05 20.34 10.94
C ARG A 86 0.57 21.64 11.60
N THR A 87 -0.71 21.96 11.47
CA THR A 87 -1.33 23.16 12.06
C THR A 87 -2.04 22.87 13.38
N ASP A 88 -2.39 21.60 13.63
CA ASP A 88 -3.03 21.11 14.85
C ASP A 88 -2.28 19.86 15.36
N PRO A 89 -1.26 20.03 16.22
CA PRO A 89 -0.49 18.92 16.78
C PRO A 89 -1.28 17.95 17.68
N ASP A 90 -2.46 18.36 18.14
CA ASP A 90 -3.35 17.55 18.98
C ASP A 90 -4.32 16.70 18.15
N ARG A 91 -4.40 16.95 16.83
CA ARG A 91 -5.15 16.11 15.88
C ARG A 91 -4.63 14.68 15.95
N ARG A 92 -5.52 13.78 16.39
CA ARG A 92 -5.19 12.36 16.57
C ARG A 92 -5.19 11.61 15.26
N PHE A 93 -4.29 10.63 15.15
CA PHE A 93 -4.40 9.60 14.12
C PHE A 93 -5.54 8.62 14.45
N PRO A 94 -6.12 7.93 13.44
CA PRO A 94 -7.14 6.91 13.67
C PRO A 94 -6.74 5.88 14.75
N ILE A 95 -5.51 5.38 14.70
CA ILE A 95 -4.95 4.41 15.66
C ILE A 95 -4.96 4.95 17.09
N GLU A 96 -4.73 6.25 17.29
CA GLU A 96 -4.68 6.85 18.63
C GLU A 96 -6.07 6.97 19.23
N SER A 97 -7.07 7.23 18.38
CA SER A 97 -8.47 7.28 18.78
C SER A 97 -8.98 5.93 19.28
N HIS A 98 -8.50 4.83 18.72
CA HIS A 98 -8.95 3.47 19.08
C HIS A 98 -8.04 2.75 20.09
N PHE A 99 -6.74 3.00 20.07
CA PHE A 99 -5.74 2.26 20.84
C PHE A 99 -4.91 3.13 21.79
N GLY A 100 -4.99 4.46 21.71
CA GLY A 100 -4.04 5.37 22.36
C GLY A 100 -3.94 5.19 23.88
N GLN A 101 -5.04 4.84 24.54
CA GLN A 101 -5.04 4.55 25.99
C GLN A 101 -4.25 3.28 26.36
N HIS A 102 -4.12 2.35 25.42
CA HIS A 102 -3.42 1.08 25.59
C HIS A 102 -2.01 1.08 24.98
N PHE A 103 -1.52 2.25 24.57
CA PHE A 103 -0.17 2.36 24.04
C PHE A 103 0.88 2.07 25.11
N ASN A 104 1.82 1.20 24.75
CA ASN A 104 3.03 0.98 25.51
C ASN A 104 3.95 2.19 25.38
N LYS A 105 3.85 3.09 26.36
CA LYS A 105 4.65 4.33 26.42
C LYS A 105 6.15 4.07 26.47
N SER A 106 6.62 2.96 27.07
CA SER A 106 8.05 2.66 27.11
C SER A 106 8.58 2.22 25.75
N ALA A 107 7.81 1.44 24.99
CA ALA A 107 8.12 1.10 23.60
C ALA A 107 8.17 2.36 22.72
N LEU A 108 7.16 3.24 22.82
CA LEU A 108 7.12 4.48 22.05
C LEU A 108 8.31 5.42 22.33
N LYS A 109 8.78 5.50 23.58
CA LYS A 109 9.95 6.32 23.95
C LYS A 109 11.25 5.91 23.24
N GLN A 110 11.32 4.69 22.71
CA GLN A 110 12.48 4.23 21.92
C GLN A 110 12.53 4.91 20.53
N PHE A 111 11.40 5.43 20.07
CA PHE A 111 11.27 6.13 18.80
C PHE A 111 11.33 7.64 19.06
N LYS A 112 12.30 8.31 18.46
CA LYS A 112 12.48 9.76 18.56
C LYS A 112 11.71 10.49 17.45
N PHE A 113 10.44 10.16 17.30
CA PHE A 113 9.58 10.79 16.29
C PHE A 113 8.96 12.10 16.81
N SER A 114 8.66 12.99 15.88
CA SER A 114 7.86 14.18 16.11
C SER A 114 6.44 13.97 15.57
N ARG A 115 5.47 14.73 16.06
CA ARG A 115 4.13 14.74 15.46
C ARG A 115 4.17 15.04 13.95
N ASN A 116 5.12 15.84 13.50
CA ASN A 116 5.20 16.29 12.11
C ASN A 116 5.86 15.29 11.14
N ASP A 117 6.49 14.23 11.63
CA ASP A 117 7.22 13.25 10.82
C ASP A 117 6.67 11.82 10.93
N ILE A 118 5.56 11.63 11.65
CA ILE A 118 4.82 10.36 11.73
C ILE A 118 3.53 10.43 10.92
N ALA A 119 3.19 9.35 10.24
CA ALA A 119 1.93 9.18 9.51
C ALA A 119 1.30 7.83 9.83
N GLU A 120 0.01 7.64 9.55
CA GLU A 120 -0.65 6.34 9.71
C GLU A 120 -0.94 5.66 8.37
N VAL A 121 -0.41 4.45 8.19
CA VAL A 121 -0.83 3.54 7.13
C VAL A 121 -2.17 2.92 7.51
N SER A 122 -3.20 3.23 6.74
CA SER A 122 -4.57 2.75 6.96
C SER A 122 -5.22 2.32 5.65
N ARG A 123 -6.40 1.69 5.73
CA ARG A 123 -7.18 1.24 4.57
C ARG A 123 -6.39 0.41 3.53
N PHE A 124 -5.43 -0.39 3.99
CA PHE A 124 -4.66 -1.30 3.14
C PHE A 124 -5.53 -2.47 2.69
N ALA A 125 -5.94 -2.47 1.43
CA ALA A 125 -6.95 -3.39 0.94
C ALA A 125 -6.75 -3.78 -0.53
N VAL A 126 -7.10 -5.02 -0.84
CA VAL A 126 -7.16 -5.56 -2.21
C VAL A 126 -8.52 -6.22 -2.39
N SER A 127 -9.29 -5.78 -3.38
CA SER A 127 -10.65 -6.28 -3.60
C SER A 127 -10.62 -7.61 -4.35
N LYS A 128 -11.02 -8.68 -3.66
CA LYS A 128 -11.19 -10.00 -4.29
C LYS A 128 -12.31 -9.94 -5.32
N ARG A 129 -13.36 -9.16 -5.05
CA ARG A 129 -14.48 -8.94 -5.97
C ARG A 129 -14.01 -8.30 -7.27
N ALA A 130 -13.14 -7.29 -7.21
CA ALA A 130 -12.59 -6.65 -8.40
C ALA A 130 -11.76 -7.63 -9.25
N LEU A 131 -10.97 -8.50 -8.61
CA LEU A 131 -10.17 -9.54 -9.30
C LEU A 131 -11.04 -10.60 -9.98
N VAL A 132 -12.11 -11.07 -9.31
CA VAL A 132 -13.07 -12.02 -9.92
C VAL A 132 -13.77 -11.38 -11.11
N GLN A 133 -14.18 -10.11 -11.01
CA GLN A 133 -14.79 -9.41 -12.14
C GLN A 133 -13.79 -9.20 -13.29
N LEU A 134 -12.52 -8.91 -12.98
CA LEU A 134 -11.47 -8.79 -13.98
C LEU A 134 -11.26 -10.12 -14.71
N GLN A 135 -11.22 -11.24 -13.97
CA GLN A 135 -11.11 -12.58 -14.57
C GLN A 135 -12.25 -12.87 -15.55
N LYS A 136 -13.50 -12.56 -15.16
CA LYS A 136 -14.67 -12.73 -16.04
C LYS A 136 -14.58 -11.86 -17.29
N GLN A 137 -14.15 -10.60 -17.15
CA GLN A 137 -13.99 -9.69 -18.27
C GLN A 137 -12.93 -10.18 -19.25
N LEU A 138 -11.77 -10.63 -18.75
CA LEU A 138 -10.70 -11.17 -19.59
C LEU A 138 -11.13 -12.46 -20.30
N ALA A 139 -11.85 -13.35 -19.60
CA ALA A 139 -12.39 -14.57 -20.20
C ALA A 139 -13.42 -14.30 -21.31
N GLY A 140 -14.22 -13.25 -21.19
CA GLY A 140 -15.19 -12.83 -22.21
C GLY A 140 -14.58 -12.15 -23.44
N GLN A 141 -13.32 -11.71 -23.36
CA GLN A 141 -12.56 -11.10 -24.46
C GLN A 141 -11.70 -12.12 -25.23
N SER A 142 -11.46 -13.31 -24.67
CA SER A 142 -10.82 -14.42 -25.37
C SER A 142 -11.75 -14.93 -26.48
N HIS A 143 -11.23 -15.15 -27.69
CA HIS A 143 -11.98 -15.81 -28.76
C HIS A 143 -12.52 -17.17 -28.27
N ARG A 144 -13.76 -17.50 -28.63
CA ARG A 144 -14.40 -18.78 -28.30
C ARG A 144 -13.51 -19.93 -28.77
N GLY A 145 -12.81 -20.58 -27.84
CA GLY A 145 -11.97 -21.75 -28.14
C GLY A 145 -10.60 -21.76 -27.46
N ASP A 146 -10.06 -20.61 -27.05
CA ASP A 146 -8.79 -20.59 -26.34
C ASP A 146 -9.00 -20.90 -24.84
N PRO A 147 -8.36 -21.95 -24.29
CA PRO A 147 -8.38 -22.16 -22.85
C PRO A 147 -7.75 -20.93 -22.20
N VAL A 148 -8.51 -20.25 -21.31
CA VAL A 148 -7.94 -19.21 -20.44
C VAL A 148 -6.84 -19.90 -19.64
N SER A 149 -5.59 -19.71 -20.04
CA SER A 149 -4.47 -20.37 -19.40
C SER A 149 -4.50 -20.02 -17.91
N ARG A 150 -4.28 -21.01 -17.04
CA ARG A 150 -4.20 -20.80 -15.57
C ARG A 150 -3.19 -19.71 -15.20
N GLU A 151 -2.24 -19.42 -16.08
CA GLU A 151 -1.25 -18.35 -16.00
C GLU A 151 -1.84 -16.93 -16.07
N ARG A 152 -3.08 -16.75 -16.55
CA ARG A 152 -3.78 -15.45 -16.62
C ARG A 152 -4.75 -15.21 -15.46
N ASP A 153 -4.73 -16.02 -14.40
CA ASP A 153 -5.60 -15.81 -13.24
C ASP A 153 -5.19 -14.52 -12.50
N PRO A 154 -6.04 -13.47 -12.47
CA PRO A 154 -5.69 -12.22 -11.80
C PRO A 154 -5.45 -12.37 -10.29
N ARG A 155 -5.90 -13.47 -9.68
CA ARG A 155 -5.62 -13.75 -8.26
C ARG A 155 -4.13 -14.01 -8.00
N LEU A 156 -3.37 -14.45 -9.00
CA LEU A 156 -1.92 -14.57 -8.91
C LEU A 156 -1.23 -13.19 -8.79
N LEU A 157 -1.92 -12.10 -9.13
CA LEU A 157 -1.42 -10.74 -8.97
C LEU A 157 -1.53 -10.22 -7.52
N LEU A 158 -2.22 -10.92 -6.61
CA LEU A 158 -2.44 -10.47 -5.22
C LEU A 158 -1.15 -10.02 -4.49
N PRO A 159 -0.04 -10.80 -4.53
CA PRO A 159 1.21 -10.36 -3.92
C PRO A 159 1.77 -9.10 -4.60
N HIS A 160 1.71 -9.04 -5.92
CA HIS A 160 2.21 -7.90 -6.70
C HIS A 160 1.42 -6.62 -6.43
N ILE A 161 0.09 -6.71 -6.28
CA ILE A 161 -0.76 -5.57 -5.90
C ILE A 161 -0.32 -5.04 -4.53
N SER A 162 -0.14 -5.92 -3.55
CA SER A 162 0.28 -5.54 -2.20
C SER A 162 1.64 -4.85 -2.21
N LEU A 163 2.61 -5.40 -2.96
CA LEU A 163 3.94 -4.81 -3.09
C LEU A 163 3.90 -3.44 -3.79
N GLY A 164 3.05 -3.25 -4.81
CA GLY A 164 2.85 -1.95 -5.45
C GLY A 164 2.30 -0.89 -4.50
N LEU A 165 1.34 -1.26 -3.64
CA LEU A 165 0.79 -0.37 -2.61
C LEU A 165 1.86 0.03 -1.59
N ILE A 166 2.63 -0.93 -1.08
CA ILE A 166 3.73 -0.67 -0.13
C ILE A 166 4.81 0.20 -0.79
N ALA A 167 5.17 -0.08 -2.04
CA ALA A 167 6.14 0.72 -2.78
C ALA A 167 5.72 2.20 -2.89
N MET A 168 4.43 2.45 -3.13
CA MET A 168 3.91 3.82 -3.18
C MET A 168 3.88 4.49 -1.79
N LEU A 169 3.72 3.75 -0.69
CA LEU A 169 3.85 4.32 0.66
C LEU A 169 5.23 4.93 0.89
N PHE A 170 6.30 4.26 0.47
CA PHE A 170 7.65 4.80 0.58
C PHE A 170 7.79 6.09 -0.24
N ALA A 171 7.30 6.10 -1.48
CA ALA A 171 7.34 7.26 -2.35
C ALA A 171 6.61 8.47 -1.74
N ILE A 172 5.37 8.28 -1.27
CA ILE A 172 4.58 9.32 -0.61
C ILE A 172 5.28 9.78 0.67
N SER A 173 5.82 8.86 1.47
CA SER A 173 6.48 9.20 2.73
C SER A 173 7.69 10.10 2.49
N ALA A 174 8.51 9.79 1.48
CA ALA A 174 9.65 10.61 1.12
C ALA A 174 9.23 11.99 0.57
N GLU A 175 8.15 12.08 -0.23
CA GLU A 175 7.59 13.36 -0.70
C GLU A 175 7.13 14.26 0.44
N HIS A 176 6.55 13.67 1.49
CA HIS A 176 5.96 14.42 2.62
C HIS A 176 6.90 14.55 3.83
N GLY A 177 8.11 13.99 3.79
CA GLY A 177 9.05 14.03 4.91
C GLY A 177 8.61 13.18 6.10
N ILE A 178 7.96 12.04 5.85
CA ILE A 178 7.51 11.09 6.86
C ILE A 178 8.63 10.09 7.18
N ALA A 179 9.05 10.07 8.44
CA ALA A 179 10.08 9.20 8.97
C ALA A 179 9.50 7.97 9.71
N TYR A 180 8.26 8.03 10.16
CA TYR A 180 7.63 6.97 10.94
C TYR A 180 6.24 6.60 10.44
N TRP A 181 5.89 5.32 10.54
CA TRP A 181 4.56 4.82 10.26
C TRP A 181 3.93 4.22 11.50
N TYR A 182 2.72 4.68 11.83
CA TYR A 182 1.77 3.89 12.57
C TYR A 182 1.00 2.94 11.65
N ALA A 183 0.61 1.79 12.20
CA ALA A 183 -0.36 0.90 11.56
C ALA A 183 -1.07 0.03 12.60
N ALA A 184 -2.39 -0.14 12.45
CA ALA A 184 -3.15 -1.15 13.17
C ALA A 184 -3.29 -2.40 12.28
N MET A 185 -2.53 -3.46 12.56
CA MET A 185 -2.39 -4.59 11.65
C MET A 185 -2.98 -5.89 12.19
N GLU A 186 -3.51 -6.72 11.28
CA GLU A 186 -3.83 -8.11 11.62
C GLU A 186 -2.53 -8.88 11.93
N PRO A 187 -2.49 -9.72 12.98
CA PRO A 187 -1.28 -10.48 13.31
C PRO A 187 -0.74 -11.35 12.15
N SER A 188 -1.63 -11.87 11.30
CA SER A 188 -1.25 -12.65 10.11
C SER A 188 -0.53 -11.81 9.05
N LEU A 189 -1.02 -10.59 8.82
CA LEU A 189 -0.40 -9.62 7.91
C LEU A 189 0.96 -9.18 8.43
N SER A 190 1.07 -8.85 9.72
CA SER A 190 2.34 -8.50 10.36
C SER A 190 3.40 -9.61 10.13
N ARG A 191 3.06 -10.88 10.40
CA ARG A 191 3.96 -12.02 10.12
C ARG A 191 4.34 -12.16 8.64
N LEU A 192 3.42 -11.88 7.72
CA LEU A 192 3.71 -11.90 6.29
C LEU A 192 4.71 -10.80 5.92
N LEU A 193 4.51 -9.59 6.42
CA LEU A 193 5.37 -8.44 6.17
C LEU A 193 6.78 -8.62 6.76
N THR A 194 6.91 -9.20 7.96
CA THR A 194 8.21 -9.52 8.55
C THR A 194 9.04 -10.43 7.62
N ARG A 195 8.42 -11.44 6.98
CA ARG A 195 9.10 -12.30 6.00
C ARG A 195 9.55 -11.56 4.72
N LEU A 196 8.99 -10.39 4.46
CA LEU A 196 9.39 -9.50 3.36
C LEU A 196 10.45 -8.47 3.79
N GLY A 197 10.95 -8.54 5.04
CA GLY A 197 11.88 -7.57 5.61
C GLY A 197 11.20 -6.29 6.10
N ILE A 198 9.87 -6.32 6.31
CA ILE A 198 9.09 -5.18 6.76
C ILE A 198 8.65 -5.44 8.20
N GLU A 199 9.45 -4.95 9.14
CA GLU A 199 9.26 -5.22 10.56
C GLU A 199 8.73 -3.99 11.30
N PHE A 200 7.54 -4.15 11.88
CA PHE A 200 6.95 -3.15 12.77
C PHE A 200 7.09 -3.60 14.22
N THR A 201 7.33 -2.64 15.11
CA THR A 201 7.37 -2.84 16.55
C THR A 201 5.97 -2.69 17.15
N PRO A 202 5.44 -3.69 17.86
CA PRO A 202 4.19 -3.54 18.57
C PRO A 202 4.27 -2.48 19.66
N ILE A 203 3.25 -1.62 19.72
CA ILE A 203 3.14 -0.54 20.72
C ILE A 203 1.89 -0.69 21.58
N GLY A 204 1.29 -1.87 21.64
CA GLY A 204 0.10 -2.13 22.44
C GLY A 204 -0.44 -3.54 22.26
N PRO A 205 -1.53 -3.88 22.96
CA PRO A 205 -2.13 -5.21 22.93
C PRO A 205 -2.90 -5.47 21.62
N ILE A 206 -3.17 -6.74 21.35
CA ILE A 206 -4.14 -7.12 20.30
C ILE A 206 -5.54 -6.82 20.81
N MET A 207 -6.32 -6.06 20.05
CA MET A 207 -7.71 -5.71 20.37
C MET A 207 -8.62 -5.93 19.17
N ASN A 208 -9.94 -5.94 19.40
CA ASN A 208 -10.92 -6.08 18.33
C ASN A 208 -11.26 -4.70 17.74
N TYR A 209 -10.80 -4.46 16.51
CA TYR A 209 -11.07 -3.26 15.72
C TYR A 209 -11.07 -3.67 14.25
N HIS A 210 -12.24 -3.84 13.65
CA HIS A 210 -12.39 -4.49 12.33
C HIS A 210 -11.73 -5.89 12.30
N GLY A 211 -11.96 -6.68 13.35
CA GLY A 211 -11.26 -7.93 13.63
C GLY A 211 -10.06 -7.74 14.56
N LYS A 212 -9.28 -8.79 14.79
CA LYS A 212 -8.08 -8.69 15.65
C LYS A 212 -7.03 -7.79 15.00
N ARG A 213 -6.64 -6.73 15.70
CA ARG A 213 -5.61 -5.78 15.27
C ARG A 213 -4.64 -5.48 16.42
N GLN A 214 -3.39 -5.24 16.07
CA GLN A 214 -2.38 -4.79 17.00
C GLN A 214 -1.84 -3.43 16.55
N PRO A 215 -1.75 -2.43 17.44
CA PRO A 215 -1.14 -1.16 17.09
C PRO A 215 0.38 -1.35 17.04
N MET A 216 0.99 -0.85 15.97
CA MET A 216 2.42 -0.96 15.74
C MET A 216 3.01 0.34 15.17
N ILE A 217 4.32 0.52 15.33
CA ILE A 217 5.11 1.61 14.78
C ILE A 217 6.32 1.06 14.02
N ALA A 218 6.77 1.75 12.97
CA ALA A 218 8.04 1.46 12.30
C ALA A 218 8.74 2.74 11.87
N ARG A 219 10.08 2.68 11.75
CA ARG A 219 10.89 3.75 11.16
C ARG A 219 11.11 3.46 9.67
N VAL A 220 10.72 4.38 8.81
CA VAL A 220 10.61 4.15 7.36
C VAL A 220 11.97 3.85 6.72
N ASP A 221 13.03 4.55 7.13
CA ASP A 221 14.38 4.31 6.62
C ASP A 221 14.92 2.91 6.98
N ALA A 222 14.67 2.43 8.20
CA ALA A 222 15.10 1.13 8.68
C ALA A 222 14.38 0.00 7.94
N LEU A 223 13.09 0.19 7.64
CA LEU A 223 12.35 -0.71 6.76
C LEU A 223 12.99 -0.76 5.38
N LEU A 224 13.28 0.42 4.80
CA LEU A 224 13.86 0.52 3.47
C LEU A 224 15.25 -0.11 3.39
N ASP A 225 16.09 0.10 4.39
CA ASP A 225 17.43 -0.51 4.51
C ASP A 225 17.33 -2.03 4.61
N THR A 226 16.41 -2.55 5.44
CA THR A 226 16.17 -3.99 5.56
C THR A 226 15.72 -4.59 4.22
N ILE A 227 14.81 -3.92 3.50
CA ILE A 227 14.35 -4.34 2.17
C ILE A 227 15.51 -4.32 1.16
N GLN A 228 16.34 -3.29 1.17
CA GLN A 228 17.49 -3.17 0.27
C GLN A 228 18.47 -4.35 0.42
N HIS A 229 18.73 -4.77 1.66
CA HIS A 229 19.63 -5.89 1.94
C HIS A 229 18.99 -7.25 1.61
N ASN A 230 17.73 -7.46 2.03
CA ASN A 230 17.12 -8.78 2.02
C ASN A 230 16.28 -9.08 0.76
N ARG A 231 15.79 -8.04 0.06
CA ARG A 231 14.82 -8.14 -1.04
C ARG A 231 15.09 -7.11 -2.14
N LYS A 232 16.26 -7.23 -2.79
CA LYS A 232 16.72 -6.34 -3.88
C LYS A 232 15.70 -6.19 -5.02
N ASP A 233 14.96 -7.25 -5.32
CA ASP A 233 13.89 -7.26 -6.32
C ASP A 233 12.74 -6.31 -5.94
N PHE A 234 12.35 -6.31 -4.66
CA PHE A 234 11.32 -5.42 -4.14
C PHE A 234 11.84 -3.99 -3.98
N PHE A 235 13.08 -3.82 -3.51
CA PHE A 235 13.74 -2.51 -3.46
C PHE A 235 13.75 -1.83 -4.83
N ARG A 236 14.04 -2.59 -5.90
CA ARG A 236 13.96 -2.08 -7.28
C ARG A 236 12.56 -1.60 -7.65
N LEU A 237 11.51 -2.34 -7.28
CA LEU A 237 10.12 -1.89 -7.50
C LEU A 237 9.82 -0.59 -6.74
N ILE A 238 10.30 -0.43 -5.51
CA ILE A 238 10.15 0.82 -4.74
C ILE A 238 10.77 2.00 -5.50
N MET A 239 11.99 1.81 -6.02
CA MET A 239 12.69 2.83 -6.81
C MET A 239 11.99 3.14 -8.14
N ASP A 240 11.49 2.12 -8.83
CA ASP A 240 10.76 2.29 -10.09
C ASP A 240 9.42 3.02 -9.88
N VAL A 241 8.73 2.77 -8.77
CA VAL A 241 7.44 3.41 -8.42
C VAL A 241 7.62 4.84 -7.91
N GLY A 242 8.54 5.06 -6.97
CA GLY A 242 8.76 6.39 -6.38
C GLY A 242 9.53 7.37 -7.26
N GLY A 243 10.10 6.87 -8.36
CA GLY A 243 11.01 7.62 -9.20
C GLY A 243 12.39 7.73 -8.55
N SER A 244 13.44 7.53 -9.35
CA SER A 244 14.82 7.73 -8.92
C SER A 244 15.07 9.04 -8.16
N PRO A 245 14.49 10.22 -8.53
CA PRO A 245 14.82 11.49 -7.88
C PRO A 245 14.59 11.50 -6.36
N VAL A 246 13.48 10.91 -5.90
CA VAL A 246 13.08 10.91 -4.49
C VAL A 246 14.06 10.12 -3.62
N PHE A 247 14.70 9.11 -4.20
CA PHE A 247 15.63 8.21 -3.51
C PHE A 247 17.06 8.26 -4.08
N ARG A 248 17.42 9.31 -4.84
CA ARG A 248 18.70 9.41 -5.56
C ARG A 248 19.92 9.17 -4.67
N HIS A 249 19.88 9.65 -3.43
CA HIS A 249 20.96 9.49 -2.46
C HIS A 249 21.19 8.05 -1.99
N ARG A 250 20.24 7.13 -2.24
CA ARG A 250 20.30 5.71 -1.83
C ARG A 250 20.54 4.74 -2.99
N LEU A 251 20.66 5.23 -4.21
CA LEU A 251 20.90 4.39 -5.39
C LEU A 251 22.39 4.04 -5.46
N THR A 252 22.71 2.75 -5.66
CA THR A 252 24.05 2.36 -6.09
C THR A 252 24.30 2.83 -7.53
N GLN A 253 25.55 2.99 -7.95
CA GLN A 253 25.88 3.41 -9.34
C GLN A 253 25.26 2.48 -10.41
N GLU A 254 25.22 1.18 -10.13
CA GLU A 254 24.59 0.20 -11.01
C GLU A 254 23.06 0.41 -11.13
N MET A 255 22.39 0.79 -10.04
CA MET A 255 20.96 1.14 -10.05
C MET A 255 20.71 2.49 -10.72
N LEU A 256 21.60 3.46 -10.54
CA LEU A 256 21.53 4.76 -11.21
C LEU A 256 21.56 4.58 -12.74
N ASN A 257 22.49 3.78 -13.24
CA ASN A 257 22.65 3.47 -14.66
C ASN A 257 21.41 2.75 -15.24
N ALA A 258 20.82 1.82 -14.48
CA ALA A 258 19.60 1.12 -14.89
C ALA A 258 18.37 2.05 -14.97
N VAL A 259 18.30 3.09 -14.14
CA VAL A 259 17.20 4.08 -14.18
C VAL A 259 17.42 5.10 -15.31
N LEU A 260 18.64 5.60 -15.49
CA LEU A 260 18.98 6.55 -16.57
C LEU A 260 18.74 5.94 -17.95
N ASN A 261 19.05 4.66 -18.14
CA ASN A 261 18.76 3.95 -19.38
C ASN A 261 17.25 3.80 -19.69
N LYS A 262 16.35 3.88 -18.69
CA LYS A 262 14.90 3.92 -18.93
C LYS A 262 14.39 5.31 -19.28
N ALA A 263 15.07 6.38 -18.84
CA ALA A 263 14.68 7.76 -19.12
C ALA A 263 15.03 8.19 -20.56
N ASN A 264 16.07 7.60 -21.15
CA ASN A 264 16.53 7.88 -22.52
C ASN A 264 15.81 7.07 -23.62
N VAL A 265 14.78 6.27 -23.28
CA VAL A 265 13.97 5.49 -24.24
C VAL A 265 12.53 6.04 -24.30
N ARG A 266 12.36 7.35 -24.13
CA ARG A 266 11.11 8.06 -24.38
C ARG A 266 11.29 9.08 -25.48
#